data_AF-A0A936GI14-F1
#
_entry.id   AF-A0A936GI14-F1
#
_cell.length_a   1.000
_cell.length_b   1.000
_cell.length_c   1.000
_cell.angle_alpha   90.00
_cell.angle_beta   90.00
_cell.angle_gamma   90.00
#
_symmetry.space_group_name_H-M   'P 1'
#
loop_
_entity.id
_entity.type
_entity.pdbx_description
1 polymer ?
#
loop_
_entity_poly.entity_id
_entity_poly.type
_entity_poly.pdbx_seq_one_letter_code
_entity_poly.pdbx_strand_id
1 'polypeptide(L)'
;MNFVYRFSVGVLRTRLYLLKKCPTDFNTYFGIGIIILLTGLMAFISGSYAFYTVFKSTPLAVIFGIFWGTLIFFLDWYLVSSLKKQNNKKQEIAMSIPRLILAFFLAVVISKPIELKLFEKEINNQIASIQIKERN
;
A
#
# COMPACT_ATOMS: atom_id res chain seq x y z
N MET A 1 13.75 -1.11 22.51
CA MET A 1 13.73 -2.17 21.47
C MET A 1 12.40 -2.06 20.74
N ASN A 2 12.44 -1.58 19.49
CA ASN A 2 11.40 -0.73 18.89
C ASN A 2 10.06 -1.42 18.53
N PHE A 3 8.96 -0.66 18.53
CA PHE A 3 7.62 -1.09 18.14
C PHE A 3 7.57 -1.75 16.75
N VAL A 4 8.34 -1.20 15.80
CA VAL A 4 8.55 -1.76 14.45
C VAL A 4 9.18 -3.17 14.51
N TYR A 5 10.12 -3.39 15.44
CA TYR A 5 10.73 -4.71 15.69
C TYR A 5 9.69 -5.71 16.19
N ARG A 6 8.81 -5.31 17.09
CA ARG A 6 7.75 -6.18 17.64
C ARG A 6 6.65 -6.46 16.62
N PHE A 7 6.41 -5.58 15.66
CA PHE A 7 5.41 -5.76 14.61
C PHE A 7 5.91 -6.66 13.48
N SER A 8 7.15 -6.46 12.99
CA SER A 8 7.75 -7.38 11.99
C SER A 8 8.07 -8.76 12.55
N VAL A 9 8.38 -8.89 13.84
CA VAL A 9 8.70 -10.17 14.50
C VAL A 9 7.48 -10.85 15.15
N GLY A 10 6.48 -10.06 15.55
CA GLY A 10 5.32 -10.53 16.32
C GLY A 10 4.44 -11.54 15.59
N VAL A 11 4.42 -11.49 14.26
CA VAL A 11 3.61 -12.40 13.45
C VAL A 11 4.31 -13.75 13.19
N LEU A 12 5.60 -13.88 13.50
CA LEU A 12 6.39 -15.10 13.27
C LEU A 12 6.82 -15.79 14.59
N ARG A 13 5.97 -15.75 15.63
CA ARG A 13 6.23 -16.04 17.07
C ARG A 13 7.08 -17.28 17.43
N THR A 14 7.48 -18.10 16.47
CA THR A 14 8.24 -19.34 16.62
C THR A 14 9.69 -19.33 16.07
N ARG A 15 10.23 -18.26 15.44
CA ARG A 15 11.61 -18.29 14.86
C ARG A 15 12.64 -17.28 15.40
N LEU A 16 12.37 -16.60 16.50
CA LEU A 16 13.35 -15.71 17.17
C LEU A 16 14.69 -16.40 17.51
N TYR A 17 14.64 -17.69 17.85
CA TYR A 17 15.82 -18.49 18.15
C TYR A 17 16.73 -18.74 16.92
N LEU A 18 16.17 -18.78 15.71
CA LEU A 18 16.92 -19.04 14.47
C LEU A 18 17.60 -17.79 13.90
N LEU A 19 16.96 -16.60 13.99
CA LEU A 19 17.57 -15.34 13.53
C LEU A 19 18.80 -14.94 14.35
N LYS A 20 18.88 -15.33 15.64
CA LYS A 20 20.04 -15.05 16.49
C LYS A 20 21.28 -15.87 16.12
N LYS A 21 21.12 -16.94 15.34
CA LYS A 21 22.19 -17.84 14.89
C LYS A 21 22.80 -17.47 13.52
N CYS A 22 22.08 -16.73 12.68
CA CYS A 22 22.53 -16.31 11.34
C CYS A 22 22.33 -14.80 11.13
N PRO A 23 23.35 -13.95 11.33
CA PRO A 23 23.23 -12.50 11.16
C PRO A 23 22.98 -12.08 9.69
N THR A 24 23.37 -12.90 8.73
CA THR A 24 23.25 -12.58 7.29
C THR A 24 21.80 -12.62 6.79
N ASP A 25 20.99 -13.58 7.27
CA ASP A 25 19.59 -13.70 6.86
C ASP A 25 18.69 -12.65 7.52
N PHE A 26 19.12 -12.11 8.67
CA PHE A 26 18.40 -11.08 9.41
C PHE A 26 18.09 -9.85 8.54
N ASN A 27 19.07 -9.38 7.77
CA ASN A 27 18.94 -8.16 6.97
C ASN A 27 17.92 -8.34 5.82
N THR A 28 17.79 -9.54 5.27
CA THR A 28 16.82 -9.85 4.21
C THR A 28 15.38 -9.86 4.75
N TYR A 29 15.14 -10.54 5.88
CA TYR A 29 13.80 -10.55 6.51
C TYR A 29 13.40 -9.17 7.03
N PHE A 30 14.35 -8.41 7.57
CA PHE A 30 14.12 -7.04 8.00
C PHE A 30 13.78 -6.12 6.82
N GLY A 31 14.50 -6.26 5.69
CA GLY A 31 14.20 -5.54 4.45
C GLY A 31 12.81 -5.84 3.89
N ILE A 32 12.40 -7.11 3.89
CA ILE A 32 11.05 -7.52 3.47
C ILE A 32 9.98 -6.89 4.40
N GLY A 33 10.21 -6.92 5.72
CA GLY A 33 9.30 -6.30 6.69
C GLY A 33 9.15 -4.79 6.51
N ILE A 34 10.24 -4.09 6.20
CA ILE A 34 10.22 -2.65 5.93
C ILE A 34 9.41 -2.32 4.67
N ILE A 35 9.59 -3.07 3.58
CA ILE A 35 8.88 -2.81 2.31
C ILE A 35 7.36 -2.95 2.51
N ILE A 36 6.90 -3.99 3.22
CA ILE A 36 5.48 -4.21 3.49
C ILE A 36 4.90 -3.09 4.37
N LEU A 37 5.66 -2.66 5.39
CA LEU A 37 5.26 -1.55 6.25
C LEU A 37 5.14 -0.24 5.47
N LEU A 38 6.07 0.01 4.54
CA LEU A 38 6.04 1.18 3.67
C LEU A 38 4.82 1.18 2.74
N THR A 39 4.47 0.02 2.16
CA THR A 39 3.26 -0.14 1.35
C THR A 39 2.00 0.17 2.16
N GLY A 40 1.90 -0.35 3.39
CA GLY A 40 0.78 -0.06 4.30
C GLY A 40 0.66 1.43 4.67
N LEU A 41 1.79 2.10 4.88
CA LEU A 41 1.83 3.54 5.16
C LEU A 41 1.36 4.36 3.95
N MET A 42 1.83 4.02 2.75
CA MET A 42 1.40 4.67 1.50
C MET A 42 -0.10 4.50 1.26
N ALA A 43 -0.61 3.29 1.52
CA ALA A 43 -2.02 2.96 1.45
C ALA A 43 -2.86 3.74 2.48
N PHE A 44 -2.35 3.91 3.70
CA PHE A 44 -2.98 4.75 4.73
C PHE A 44 -3.17 6.20 4.24
N ILE A 45 -2.11 6.80 3.69
CA ILE A 45 -2.14 8.19 3.20
C ILE A 45 -3.14 8.32 2.03
N SER A 46 -3.08 7.39 1.08
CA SER A 46 -3.98 7.38 -0.07
C SER A 46 -5.44 7.15 0.32
N GLY A 47 -5.71 6.16 1.18
CA GLY A 47 -7.04 5.85 1.68
C GLY A 47 -7.62 6.99 2.51
N SER A 48 -6.82 7.58 3.41
CA SER A 48 -7.24 8.76 4.19
C SER A 48 -7.60 9.93 3.28
N TYR A 49 -6.84 10.17 2.21
CA TYR A 49 -7.16 11.23 1.25
C TYR A 49 -8.46 10.95 0.49
N ALA A 50 -8.68 9.71 0.03
CA ALA A 50 -9.91 9.32 -0.65
C ALA A 50 -11.15 9.41 0.26
N PHE A 51 -11.04 9.00 1.52
CA PHE A 51 -12.16 9.15 2.46
C PHE A 51 -12.41 10.61 2.84
N TYR A 52 -11.36 11.44 2.87
CA TYR A 52 -11.51 12.88 3.08
C TYR A 52 -12.31 13.56 1.96
N THR A 53 -12.11 13.17 0.69
CA THR A 53 -12.87 13.75 -0.44
C THR A 53 -14.35 13.35 -0.42
N VAL A 54 -14.67 12.14 0.03
CA VAL A 54 -16.06 11.64 0.10
C VAL A 54 -16.82 12.21 1.31
N PHE A 55 -16.24 12.11 2.51
CA PHE A 55 -16.96 12.44 3.75
C PHE A 55 -16.76 13.90 4.19
N LYS A 56 -15.81 14.64 3.59
CA LYS A 56 -15.43 16.01 3.97
C LYS A 56 -15.16 16.19 5.48
N SER A 57 -14.81 15.10 6.17
CA SER A 57 -14.63 15.05 7.62
C SER A 57 -13.26 14.45 7.93
N THR A 58 -12.39 15.28 8.50
CA THR A 58 -11.02 14.91 8.89
C THR A 58 -10.95 13.72 9.86
N PRO A 59 -11.74 13.66 10.96
CA PRO A 59 -11.64 12.53 11.89
C PRO A 59 -12.12 11.21 11.26
N LEU A 60 -13.18 11.25 10.45
CA LEU A 60 -13.67 10.07 9.74
C LEU A 60 -12.65 9.57 8.71
N ALA A 61 -12.04 10.50 7.96
CA ALA A 61 -11.02 10.18 6.97
C ALA A 61 -9.81 9.46 7.56
N VAL A 62 -9.33 9.91 8.72
CA VAL A 62 -8.20 9.27 9.42
C VAL A 62 -8.58 7.88 9.91
N ILE A 63 -9.75 7.70 10.53
CA ILE A 63 -10.19 6.40 11.05
C ILE A 63 -10.33 5.37 9.91
N PHE A 64 -11.02 5.75 8.84
CA PHE A 64 -11.19 4.88 7.68
C PHE A 64 -9.88 4.67 6.92
N GLY A 65 -9.00 5.68 6.89
CA GLY A 65 -7.64 5.54 6.40
C GLY A 65 -6.86 4.48 7.15
N ILE A 66 -6.87 4.50 8.50
CA ILE A 66 -6.16 3.51 9.34
C ILE A 66 -6.70 2.11 9.07
N PHE A 67 -8.03 1.98 8.98
CA PHE A 67 -8.68 0.73 8.63
C PHE A 67 -8.21 0.22 7.26
N TRP A 68 -8.16 1.10 6.25
CA TRP A 68 -7.75 0.72 4.89
C TRP A 68 -6.26 0.35 4.82
N GLY A 69 -5.39 1.17 5.41
CA GLY A 69 -3.95 0.90 5.47
C GLY A 69 -3.63 -0.40 6.22
N THR A 70 -4.37 -0.70 7.30
CA THR A 70 -4.24 -1.96 8.05
C THR A 70 -4.64 -3.17 7.21
N LEU A 71 -5.73 -3.06 6.44
CA LEU A 71 -6.18 -4.15 5.58
C LEU A 71 -5.16 -4.45 4.47
N ILE A 72 -4.63 -3.42 3.80
CA ILE A 72 -3.59 -3.60 2.77
C ILE A 72 -2.31 -4.18 3.38
N PHE A 73 -1.90 -3.69 4.55
CA PHE A 73 -0.76 -4.23 5.27
C PHE A 73 -0.94 -5.72 5.62
N PHE A 74 -2.11 -6.11 6.13
CA PHE A 74 -2.40 -7.49 6.50
C PHE A 74 -2.42 -8.42 5.29
N LEU A 75 -2.95 -7.95 4.16
CA LEU A 75 -3.00 -8.69 2.90
C LEU A 75 -1.61 -8.89 2.28
N ASP A 76 -0.79 -7.83 2.22
CA ASP A 76 0.58 -7.91 1.69
C ASP A 76 1.47 -8.82 2.59
N TRP A 77 1.28 -8.75 3.91
CA TRP A 77 1.92 -9.67 4.85
C TRP A 77 1.50 -11.12 4.64
N TYR A 78 0.20 -11.40 4.52
CA TYR A 78 -0.32 -12.74 4.28
C TYR A 78 0.27 -13.34 2.99
N LEU A 79 0.30 -12.56 1.90
CA LEU A 79 0.86 -12.98 0.62
C LEU A 79 2.35 -13.34 0.69
N VAL A 80 3.16 -12.49 1.33
CA VAL A 80 4.59 -12.75 1.49
C VAL A 80 4.84 -13.95 2.40
N SER A 81 4.04 -14.13 3.45
CA SER A 81 4.15 -15.27 4.35
C SER A 81 3.74 -16.60 3.68
N SER A 82 2.89 -16.53 2.65
CA SER A 82 2.43 -17.69 1.88
C SER A 82 3.42 -18.16 0.80
N LEU A 83 4.45 -17.37 0.49
CA LEU A 83 5.52 -17.75 -0.44
C LEU A 83 6.46 -18.76 0.23
N LYS A 84 6.06 -20.03 0.26
CA LYS A 84 6.93 -21.13 0.65
C LYS A 84 7.90 -21.43 -0.49
N LYS A 85 9.21 -21.36 -0.22
CA LYS A 85 10.28 -21.74 -1.16
C LYS A 85 10.03 -23.16 -1.66
N GLN A 86 9.55 -23.29 -2.90
CA GLN A 86 9.31 -24.57 -3.55
C GLN A 86 10.40 -24.76 -4.62
N ASN A 87 10.99 -25.95 -4.70
CA ASN A 87 12.24 -26.23 -5.44
C ASN A 87 12.19 -25.95 -6.96
N ASN A 88 11.02 -25.60 -7.51
CA ASN A 88 10.82 -25.32 -8.94
C ASN A 88 10.68 -23.81 -9.21
N LYS A 89 11.69 -23.22 -9.88
CA LYS A 89 11.71 -21.82 -10.32
C LYS A 89 10.44 -21.37 -11.06
N LYS A 90 9.77 -22.28 -11.81
CA LYS A 90 8.51 -21.98 -12.50
C LYS A 90 7.31 -21.81 -11.55
N GLN A 91 7.28 -22.54 -10.44
CA GLN A 91 6.22 -22.43 -9.44
C GLN A 91 6.41 -21.19 -8.55
N GLU A 92 7.66 -20.77 -8.29
CA GLU A 92 7.96 -19.51 -7.60
C GLU A 92 7.49 -18.28 -8.39
N ILE A 93 7.66 -18.28 -9.71
CA ILE A 93 7.16 -17.22 -10.60
C ILE A 93 5.63 -17.22 -10.62
N ALA A 94 4.99 -18.40 -10.74
CA ALA A 94 3.54 -18.52 -10.73
C ALA A 94 2.91 -18.06 -9.40
N MET A 95 3.56 -18.30 -8.26
CA MET A 95 3.10 -17.81 -6.95
C MET A 95 3.34 -16.30 -6.75
N SER A 96 4.17 -15.66 -7.58
CA SER A 96 4.39 -14.20 -7.58
C SER A 96 3.34 -13.44 -8.41
N ILE A 97 2.61 -14.12 -9.29
CA ILE A 97 1.52 -13.56 -10.12
C ILE A 97 0.39 -12.91 -9.28
N PRO A 98 -0.14 -13.54 -8.21
CA PRO A 98 -1.18 -12.92 -7.40
C PRO A 98 -0.74 -11.57 -6.79
N ARG A 99 0.56 -11.36 -6.53
CA ARG A 99 1.12 -10.08 -6.08
C ARG A 99 1.05 -9.00 -7.16
N LEU A 100 1.31 -9.35 -8.41
CA LEU A 100 1.21 -8.42 -9.55
C LEU A 100 -0.24 -8.02 -9.82
N ILE A 101 -1.17 -8.97 -9.73
CA ILE A 101 -2.61 -8.68 -9.88
C ILE A 101 -3.07 -7.72 -8.78
N LEU A 102 -2.70 -7.97 -7.52
CA LEU A 102 -3.06 -7.08 -6.41
C LEU A 102 -2.45 -5.68 -6.56
N ALA A 103 -1.18 -5.59 -6.96
CA ALA A 103 -0.51 -4.31 -7.20
C ALA A 103 -1.17 -3.53 -8.35
N PHE A 104 -1.61 -4.21 -9.40
CA PHE A 104 -2.37 -3.61 -10.49
C PHE A 104 -3.72 -3.05 -10.01
N PHE A 105 -4.46 -3.80 -9.19
CA PHE A 105 -5.70 -3.33 -8.59
C PHE A 105 -5.51 -2.09 -7.71
N LEU A 106 -4.47 -2.10 -6.86
CA LEU A 106 -4.12 -0.93 -6.04
C LEU A 106 -3.76 0.28 -6.89
N ALA A 107 -2.99 0.09 -7.97
CA ALA A 107 -2.63 1.16 -8.89
C ALA A 107 -3.86 1.81 -9.55
N VAL A 108 -4.83 0.99 -9.99
CA VAL A 108 -6.08 1.49 -10.59
C VAL A 108 -6.92 2.28 -9.58
N VAL A 109 -7.07 1.76 -8.36
CA VAL A 109 -7.85 2.40 -7.29
C VAL A 109 -7.24 3.73 -6.86
N ILE A 110 -5.90 3.82 -6.78
CA ILE A 110 -5.19 5.05 -6.39
C ILE A 110 -5.18 6.08 -7.54
N SER A 111 -5.08 5.62 -8.80
CA SER A 111 -4.95 6.50 -9.96
C SER A 111 -6.20 7.38 -10.16
N LYS A 112 -7.40 6.81 -10.05
CA LYS A 112 -8.66 7.53 -10.34
C LYS A 112 -8.92 8.80 -9.52
N PRO A 113 -8.77 8.82 -8.18
CA PRO A 113 -8.98 10.03 -7.39
C PRO A 113 -7.90 11.10 -7.62
N ILE A 114 -6.65 10.69 -7.89
CA ILE A 114 -5.54 11.61 -8.16
C ILE A 114 -5.70 12.25 -9.54
N GLU A 115 -6.06 11.45 -10.54
CA GLU A 115 -6.37 11.86 -11.91
C GLU A 115 -7.44 12.96 -11.92
N LEU A 116 -8.58 12.71 -11.27
CA LEU A 116 -9.69 13.68 -11.21
C LEU A 116 -9.28 14.98 -10.50
N LYS A 117 -8.50 14.90 -9.41
CA LYS A 117 -8.05 16.10 -8.68
C LYS A 117 -7.08 16.95 -9.49
N LEU A 118 -6.18 16.31 -10.24
CA LEU A 118 -5.23 17.00 -11.10
C LEU A 118 -5.96 17.71 -12.25
N PHE A 119 -6.97 17.06 -12.83
CA PHE A 119 -7.73 17.60 -13.97
C PHE A 119 -8.82 18.60 -13.60
N GLU A 120 -9.28 18.68 -12.34
CA GLU A 120 -10.21 19.73 -11.88
C GLU A 120 -9.69 21.14 -12.23
N LYS A 121 -8.38 21.38 -12.12
CA LYS A 121 -7.77 22.68 -12.42
C LYS A 121 -7.80 23.00 -13.91
N GLU A 122 -7.51 22.01 -14.75
CA GLU A 122 -7.47 22.17 -16.21
C GLU A 122 -8.89 22.36 -16.78
N ILE A 123 -9.86 21.60 -16.26
CA ILE A 123 -11.27 21.70 -16.65
C ILE A 123 -11.81 23.10 -16.32
N ASN A 124 -11.53 23.63 -15.13
CA ASN A 124 -11.97 24.98 -14.75
C ASN A 124 -11.34 26.07 -15.62
N ASN A 125 -10.08 25.92 -16.04
CA ASN A 125 -9.43 26.85 -16.97
C ASN A 125 -10.04 26.79 -18.38
N GLN A 126 -10.34 25.59 -18.90
CA GLN A 126 -11.03 25.45 -20.17
C GLN A 126 -12.42 26.08 -20.14
N ILE A 127 -13.22 25.83 -19.09
CA ILE A 127 -14.54 26.45 -18.92
C ILE A 127 -14.42 27.99 -18.90
N ALA A 128 -13.45 28.55 -18.17
CA ALA A 128 -13.23 30.00 -18.14
C ALA A 128 -12.86 30.58 -19.52
N SER A 129 -11.98 29.91 -20.27
CA SER A 129 -11.61 30.34 -21.62
C SER A 129 -12.77 30.26 -22.62
N ILE A 130 -13.63 29.24 -22.53
CA ILE A 130 -14.83 29.11 -23.35
C ILE A 130 -15.81 30.24 -23.04
N GLN A 131 -16.04 30.56 -21.76
CA GLN A 131 -16.89 31.68 -21.34
C GLN A 131 -16.38 33.06 -21.79
N ILE A 132 -15.06 33.25 -21.85
CA ILE A 132 -14.47 34.49 -22.39
C ILE A 132 -14.66 34.57 -23.91
N LYS A 133 -14.59 33.43 -24.60
CA LYS A 133 -14.77 33.35 -26.06
C LYS A 133 -16.24 33.51 -26.48
N GLU A 134 -17.20 33.07 -25.67
CA GLU A 134 -18.64 33.32 -25.91
C GLU A 134 -19.05 34.77 -25.59
N ARG A 135 -18.25 35.52 -24.85
CA ARG A 135 -18.55 36.93 -24.47
C ARG A 135 -17.94 37.97 -25.43
N ASN A 136 -17.11 37.55 -26.39
CA ASN A 136 -16.49 38.39 -27.42
C ASN A 136 -17.00 38.02 -28.82
#